data_AF-A0A9X3YZ28-F1
#
_entry.id   AF-A0A9X3YZ28-F1
#
_cell.length_a   1.000
_cell.length_b   1.000
_cell.length_c   1.000
_cell.angle_alpha   90.00
_cell.angle_beta   90.00
_cell.angle_gamma   90.00
#
_symmetry.space_group_name_H-M   'P 1'
#
loop_
_entity.id
_entity.type
_entity.pdbx_description
1 polymer ?
#
loop_
_entity_poly.entity_id
_entity_poly.type
_entity_poly.pdbx_seq_one_letter_code
_entity_poly.pdbx_strand_id
1 'polypeptide(L)'
;MTHQLRYAPLAAAMAFAALLAGCQKNAPAAAVEGADKINAYITCFNGVEQPIHESYQQYIGWMQDPEAGPTGKESGIHAPGTVLSHHVDECGAPMTAALAQTPANPELDPVAKTYQERFTTLNERIGEAVRYYDREDYLRDDGKGMKALHAPLMQAYQAFFEAGEAMNTALEHNEDTRRQAQIDAIEKEEGRSASWYHLKIIGEGKQLVQVLDNDTPDLAAAQSQLARYQGILEEAQKAKIGQGDAMWGHMERSADKLARESGRLVERIRTKTPLNKSEQMLLESGSMPPGGTRQAVLASYNDLIDMSNRMSH
;
A
#
# COMPACT_ATOMS: atom_id res chain seq x y z
N MET A 1 31.59 12.23 2.04
CA MET A 1 30.60 11.71 1.07
C MET A 1 29.57 10.96 1.89
N THR A 2 28.49 11.63 2.22
CA THR A 2 27.37 11.09 2.99
C THR A 2 26.57 10.18 2.07
N HIS A 3 26.77 8.87 2.20
CA HIS A 3 25.83 7.90 1.65
C HIS A 3 24.54 8.04 2.45
N GLN A 4 23.59 8.79 1.89
CA GLN A 4 22.20 8.64 2.29
C GLN A 4 21.83 7.21 1.93
N LEU A 5 21.74 6.33 2.94
CA LEU A 5 20.90 5.16 2.85
C LEU A 5 19.58 5.64 2.27
N ARG A 6 19.28 5.15 1.08
CA ARG A 6 17.95 5.30 0.50
C ARG A 6 17.03 4.69 1.54
N TYR A 7 16.39 5.53 2.34
CA TYR A 7 15.14 5.15 2.98
C TYR A 7 14.33 4.54 1.86
N ALA A 8 14.06 3.24 1.95
CA ALA A 8 13.07 2.63 1.10
C ALA A 8 11.87 3.57 1.20
N PRO A 9 11.34 4.08 0.07
CA PRO A 9 10.15 4.89 0.14
C PRO A 9 9.18 4.09 0.99
N LEU A 10 8.56 4.74 1.98
CA LEU A 10 7.27 4.29 2.47
C LEU A 10 6.44 4.16 1.20
N ALA A 11 6.45 2.98 0.58
CA ALA A 11 5.47 2.61 -0.41
C ALA A 11 4.20 2.78 0.41
N ALA A 12 3.48 3.86 0.12
CA ALA A 12 2.21 4.11 0.76
C ALA A 12 1.48 2.80 0.58
N ALA A 13 1.23 2.09 1.68
CA ALA A 13 0.29 1.00 1.69
C ALA A 13 -1.00 1.66 1.24
N MET A 14 -1.26 1.63 -0.07
CA MET A 14 -2.55 1.97 -0.59
C MET A 14 -3.44 0.97 0.10
N ALA A 15 -4.25 1.46 1.02
CA ALA A 15 -5.21 0.63 1.70
C ALA A 15 -5.96 -0.12 0.60
N PHE A 16 -5.77 -1.44 0.53
CA PHE A 16 -6.56 -2.32 -0.29
C PHE A 16 -7.98 -2.20 0.23
N ALA A 17 -8.72 -1.20 -0.27
CA ALA A 17 -10.15 -1.17 -0.17
C ALA A 17 -10.60 -2.36 -0.99
N ALA A 18 -10.86 -3.48 -0.31
CA ALA A 18 -11.46 -4.66 -0.88
C ALA A 18 -12.84 -4.26 -1.45
N LEU A 19 -12.86 -3.79 -2.70
CA LEU A 19 -14.07 -3.46 -3.47
C LEU A 19 -14.83 -4.72 -3.92
N LEU A 20 -14.61 -5.85 -3.24
CA LEU A 20 -15.22 -7.14 -3.57
C LEU A 20 -16.66 -7.31 -3.07
N ALA A 21 -17.25 -6.31 -2.43
CA ALA A 21 -18.63 -6.38 -1.98
C ALA A 21 -19.33 -5.05 -2.22
N GLY A 22 -20.09 -4.93 -3.31
CA GLY A 22 -20.92 -3.72 -3.47
C GLY A 22 -21.74 -3.61 -4.73
N CYS A 23 -21.27 -4.13 -5.87
CA CYS A 23 -22.07 -4.05 -7.09
C CYS A 23 -23.00 -5.26 -7.23
N GLN A 24 -24.30 -4.97 -7.28
CA GLN A 24 -25.45 -5.83 -7.62
C GLN A 24 -26.16 -6.52 -6.44
N LYS A 25 -27.28 -5.92 -6.01
CA LYS A 25 -28.33 -6.54 -5.19
C LYS A 25 -29.06 -7.71 -5.89
N ASN A 26 -28.77 -8.05 -7.15
CA ASN A 26 -29.51 -9.07 -7.90
C ASN A 26 -28.69 -9.92 -8.89
N ALA A 27 -27.36 -9.89 -8.86
CA ALA A 27 -26.57 -10.95 -9.48
C ALA A 27 -26.27 -12.00 -8.41
N PRO A 28 -26.35 -13.32 -8.68
CA PRO A 28 -25.69 -14.26 -7.80
C PRO A 28 -24.23 -13.81 -7.76
N ALA A 29 -23.71 -13.49 -6.57
CA ALA A 29 -22.29 -13.30 -6.38
C ALA A 29 -21.63 -14.58 -6.89
N ALA A 30 -21.16 -14.58 -8.13
CA ALA A 30 -20.38 -15.67 -8.66
C ALA A 30 -19.25 -15.83 -7.66
N ALA A 31 -19.16 -17.00 -7.02
CA ALA A 31 -18.05 -17.30 -6.13
C ALA A 31 -16.79 -17.01 -6.92
N VAL A 32 -16.09 -15.93 -6.58
CA VAL A 32 -14.90 -15.55 -7.33
C VAL A 32 -13.88 -16.63 -7.02
N GLU A 33 -13.53 -17.41 -8.05
CA GLU A 33 -12.61 -18.53 -7.91
C GLU A 33 -11.30 -18.03 -7.28
N GLY A 34 -10.89 -18.66 -6.17
CA GLY A 34 -9.69 -18.26 -5.42
C GLY A 34 -9.85 -17.05 -4.49
N ALA A 35 -11.06 -16.52 -4.26
CA ALA A 35 -11.27 -15.39 -3.34
C ALA A 35 -10.77 -15.70 -1.91
N ASP A 36 -11.06 -16.88 -1.37
CA ASP A 36 -10.62 -17.27 -0.04
C ASP A 36 -9.09 -17.34 0.07
N LYS A 37 -8.43 -17.81 -1.00
CA LYS A 37 -6.97 -17.84 -1.11
C LYS A 37 -6.38 -16.43 -1.07
N ILE A 38 -6.88 -15.53 -1.91
CA ILE A 38 -6.40 -14.14 -1.98
C ILE A 38 -6.71 -13.38 -0.67
N ASN A 39 -7.87 -13.64 -0.06
CA ASN A 39 -8.23 -13.03 1.22
C ASN A 39 -7.24 -13.42 2.32
N ALA A 40 -6.83 -14.70 2.40
CA ALA A 40 -5.82 -15.12 3.37
C ALA A 40 -4.48 -14.38 3.17
N TYR A 41 -4.09 -14.17 1.91
CA TYR A 41 -2.88 -13.43 1.55
C TYR A 41 -2.95 -11.97 2.00
N ILE A 42 -4.09 -11.30 1.74
CA ILE A 42 -4.33 -9.91 2.15
C ILE A 42 -4.39 -9.79 3.67
N THR A 43 -5.05 -10.73 4.38
CA THR A 43 -5.13 -10.71 5.85
C THR A 43 -3.74 -10.80 6.47
N CYS A 44 -2.91 -11.74 6.02
CA CYS A 44 -1.52 -11.83 6.49
C CYS A 44 -0.75 -10.53 6.21
N PHE A 45 -0.77 -10.04 4.96
CA PHE A 45 -0.06 -8.82 4.58
C PHE A 45 -0.46 -7.60 5.43
N ASN A 46 -1.76 -7.33 5.55
CA ASN A 46 -2.29 -6.20 6.32
C ASN A 46 -1.99 -6.31 7.82
N GLY A 47 -1.91 -7.53 8.35
CA GLY A 47 -1.64 -7.77 9.77
C GLY A 47 -0.18 -7.56 10.18
N VAL A 48 0.78 -7.64 9.25
CA VAL A 48 2.21 -7.71 9.60
C VAL A 48 3.09 -6.61 8.99
N GLU A 49 2.73 -6.03 7.84
CA GLU A 49 3.57 -5.04 7.16
C GLU A 49 3.92 -3.83 8.04
N GLN A 50 2.89 -3.14 8.53
CA GLN A 50 3.07 -1.93 9.34
C GLN A 50 3.77 -2.25 10.67
N PRO A 51 3.33 -3.26 11.46
CA PRO A 51 4.02 -3.62 12.71
C PRO A 51 5.51 -3.96 12.52
N ILE A 52 5.88 -4.61 11.41
CA ILE A 52 7.29 -4.93 11.14
C ILE A 52 8.09 -3.68 10.77
N HIS A 53 7.53 -2.74 10.00
CA HIS A 53 8.16 -1.45 9.76
C HIS A 53 8.38 -0.67 11.06
N GLU A 54 7.39 -0.62 11.94
CA GLU A 54 7.50 0.02 13.25
C GLU A 54 8.55 -0.66 14.13
N SER A 55 8.57 -1.99 14.13
CA SER A 55 9.57 -2.82 14.82
C SER A 55 11.00 -2.49 14.37
N TYR A 56 11.21 -2.39 13.05
CA TYR A 56 12.48 -2.00 12.46
C TYR A 56 12.92 -0.60 12.91
N GLN A 57 12.02 0.40 12.81
CA GLN A 57 12.32 1.78 13.23
C GLN A 57 12.66 1.88 14.71
N GLN A 58 11.93 1.15 15.57
CA GLN A 58 12.24 1.06 16.99
C GLN A 58 13.63 0.48 17.24
N TYR A 59 14.00 -0.57 16.50
CA TYR A 59 15.28 -1.25 16.67
C TYR A 59 16.47 -0.37 16.25
N ILE A 60 16.37 0.29 15.11
CA ILE A 60 17.49 1.10 14.59
C ILE A 60 17.57 2.49 15.23
N GLY A 61 16.47 2.99 15.82
CA GLY A 61 16.32 4.38 16.22
C GLY A 61 17.27 4.87 17.33
N TRP A 62 17.90 3.95 18.07
CA TRP A 62 18.88 4.28 19.10
C TRP A 62 20.34 4.11 18.64
N MET A 63 20.58 3.58 17.43
CA MET A 63 21.92 3.36 16.89
C MET A 63 22.44 4.61 16.17
N GLN A 64 23.72 4.92 16.36
CA GLN A 64 24.36 6.00 15.60
C GLN A 64 24.48 5.67 14.11
N ASP A 65 24.78 4.40 13.80
CA ASP A 65 24.93 3.88 12.45
C ASP A 65 24.24 2.50 12.39
N PRO A 66 23.01 2.42 11.85
CA PRO A 66 22.28 1.16 11.73
C PRO A 66 22.90 0.13 10.79
N GLU A 67 23.82 0.50 9.89
CA GLU A 67 24.54 -0.46 9.05
C GLU A 67 25.71 -1.08 9.81
N ALA A 68 26.44 -0.27 10.58
CA ALA A 68 27.55 -0.74 11.40
C ALA A 68 27.07 -1.51 12.65
N GLY A 69 25.87 -1.18 13.13
CA GLY A 69 25.26 -1.80 14.29
C GLY A 69 25.75 -1.25 15.63
N PRO A 70 25.36 -1.89 16.75
CA PRO A 70 25.68 -1.41 18.08
C PRO A 70 27.16 -1.56 18.44
N THR A 71 27.71 -0.51 19.04
CA THR A 71 29.08 -0.46 19.54
C THR A 71 29.21 -1.07 20.94
N GLY A 72 28.11 -1.20 21.68
CA GLY A 72 28.06 -1.61 23.09
C GLY A 72 28.30 -0.47 24.08
N LYS A 73 28.24 0.78 23.61
CA LYS A 73 28.42 2.00 24.42
C LYS A 73 27.16 2.88 24.45
N GLU A 74 26.10 2.43 23.79
CA GLU A 74 24.85 3.14 23.66
C GLU A 74 24.10 3.21 24.98
N SER A 75 23.35 4.30 25.17
CA SER A 75 22.35 4.45 26.23
C SER A 75 20.96 4.39 25.61
N GLY A 76 19.96 3.88 26.35
CA GLY A 76 18.60 3.75 25.81
C GLY A 76 18.52 2.65 24.75
N ILE A 77 19.15 1.52 25.01
CA ILE A 77 19.08 0.31 24.17
C ILE A 77 17.68 -0.28 24.30
N HIS A 78 17.02 -0.55 23.17
CA HIS A 78 15.70 -1.16 23.14
C HIS A 78 15.67 -2.36 22.18
N ALA A 79 14.87 -3.36 22.54
CA ALA A 79 14.54 -4.47 21.66
C ALA A 79 13.75 -3.99 20.42
N PRO A 80 13.76 -4.75 19.31
CA PRO A 80 12.77 -4.56 18.25
C PRO A 80 11.34 -4.74 18.79
N GLY A 81 10.37 -4.09 18.15
CA GLY A 81 8.96 -4.32 18.43
C GLY A 81 8.52 -5.73 18.00
N THR A 82 7.46 -6.26 18.62
CA THR A 82 6.88 -7.56 18.24
C THR A 82 5.58 -7.40 17.48
N VAL A 83 5.25 -8.42 16.69
CA VAL A 83 3.93 -8.54 16.06
C VAL A 83 2.97 -9.23 17.02
N LEU A 84 1.72 -8.76 17.08
CA LEU A 84 0.69 -9.37 17.92
C LEU A 84 0.45 -10.82 17.48
N SER A 85 0.25 -11.72 18.45
CA SER A 85 0.17 -13.16 18.17
C SER A 85 -0.89 -13.54 17.15
N HIS A 86 -2.05 -12.88 17.15
CA HIS A 86 -3.11 -13.16 16.19
C HIS A 86 -2.72 -12.82 14.75
N HIS A 87 -1.92 -11.78 14.51
CA HIS A 87 -1.38 -11.46 13.18
C HIS A 87 -0.30 -12.46 12.76
N VAL A 88 0.51 -12.94 13.71
CA VAL A 88 1.45 -14.04 13.44
C VAL A 88 0.69 -15.30 13.02
N ASP A 89 -0.40 -15.62 13.71
CA ASP A 89 -1.25 -16.78 13.42
C ASP A 89 -1.93 -16.67 12.04
N GLU A 90 -2.36 -15.46 11.65
CA GLU A 90 -2.94 -15.16 10.33
C GLU A 90 -1.95 -15.45 9.18
N CYS A 91 -0.65 -15.21 9.39
CA CYS A 91 0.41 -15.57 8.44
C CYS A 91 0.85 -17.04 8.52
N GLY A 92 0.34 -17.83 9.48
CA GLY A 92 0.71 -19.22 9.69
C GLY A 92 -0.17 -20.21 8.92
N ALA A 93 -0.98 -20.97 9.65
CA ALA A 93 -1.81 -22.03 9.09
C ALA A 93 -2.78 -21.56 7.97
N PRO A 94 -3.43 -20.38 8.06
CA PRO A 94 -4.31 -19.89 6.98
C PRO A 94 -3.57 -19.69 5.66
N MET A 95 -2.38 -19.08 5.68
CA MET A 95 -1.53 -18.92 4.49
C MET A 95 -1.14 -20.27 3.87
N THR A 96 -0.73 -21.24 4.71
CA THR A 96 -0.37 -22.59 4.25
C THR A 96 -1.56 -23.31 3.62
N ALA A 97 -2.75 -23.19 4.23
CA ALA A 97 -3.97 -23.76 3.70
C ALA A 97 -4.38 -23.10 2.37
N ALA A 98 -4.24 -21.78 2.26
CA ALA A 98 -4.49 -21.03 1.03
C ALA A 98 -3.56 -21.49 -0.11
N LEU A 99 -2.24 -21.59 0.15
CA LEU A 99 -1.25 -22.08 -0.82
C LEU A 99 -1.50 -23.52 -1.31
N ALA A 100 -2.23 -24.34 -0.55
CA ALA A 100 -2.59 -25.70 -0.92
C ALA A 100 -3.87 -25.80 -1.79
N GLN A 101 -4.63 -24.70 -1.95
CA GLN A 101 -5.87 -24.72 -2.73
C GLN A 101 -5.60 -24.86 -4.24
N THR A 102 -6.48 -25.59 -4.93
CA THR A 102 -6.46 -25.77 -6.38
C THR A 102 -7.59 -24.99 -7.07
N PRO A 103 -7.36 -24.36 -8.24
CA PRO A 103 -6.08 -24.30 -8.95
C PRO A 103 -5.06 -23.39 -8.25
N ALA A 104 -3.77 -23.64 -8.55
CA ALA A 104 -2.70 -22.74 -8.14
C ALA A 104 -2.85 -21.39 -8.87
N ASN A 105 -2.61 -20.29 -8.19
CA ASN A 105 -2.46 -18.99 -8.83
C ASN A 105 -0.97 -18.80 -9.19
N PRO A 106 -0.58 -18.90 -10.46
CA PRO A 106 0.83 -18.89 -10.86
C PRO A 106 1.52 -17.55 -10.61
N GLU A 107 0.77 -16.46 -10.47
CA GLU A 107 1.31 -15.13 -10.21
C GLU A 107 1.45 -14.85 -8.70
N LEU A 108 0.44 -15.24 -7.90
CA LEU A 108 0.41 -14.94 -6.47
C LEU A 108 1.06 -16.01 -5.59
N ASP A 109 0.83 -17.31 -5.87
CA ASP A 109 1.22 -18.38 -4.93
C ASP A 109 2.74 -18.41 -4.66
N PRO A 110 3.64 -18.25 -5.65
CA PRO A 110 5.09 -18.21 -5.39
C PRO A 110 5.53 -17.03 -4.52
N VAL A 111 4.90 -15.86 -4.72
CA VAL A 111 5.22 -14.64 -3.99
C VAL A 111 4.68 -14.72 -2.56
N ALA A 112 3.43 -15.16 -2.39
CA ALA A 112 2.80 -15.37 -1.10
C ALA A 112 3.57 -16.38 -0.23
N LYS A 113 4.06 -17.47 -0.85
CA LYS A 113 4.92 -18.45 -0.17
C LYS A 113 6.22 -17.82 0.30
N THR A 114 6.90 -17.07 -0.57
CA THR A 114 8.16 -16.40 -0.22
C THR A 114 7.92 -15.41 0.93
N TYR A 115 6.85 -14.63 0.86
CA TYR A 115 6.45 -13.69 1.89
C TYR A 115 6.26 -14.37 3.26
N GLN A 116 5.48 -15.46 3.29
CA GLN A 116 5.28 -16.25 4.50
C GLN A 116 6.59 -16.78 5.11
N GLU A 117 7.49 -17.30 4.28
CA GLU A 117 8.79 -17.84 4.71
C GLU A 117 9.70 -16.74 5.29
N ARG A 118 9.75 -15.56 4.65
CA ARG A 118 10.54 -14.42 5.14
C ARG A 118 9.97 -13.83 6.42
N PHE A 119 8.64 -13.68 6.51
CA PHE A 119 7.98 -13.26 7.74
C PHE A 119 8.28 -14.21 8.90
N THR A 120 8.12 -15.52 8.68
CA THR A 120 8.40 -16.54 9.70
C THR A 120 9.84 -16.44 10.21
N THR A 121 10.80 -16.36 9.28
CA THR A 121 12.23 -16.22 9.61
C THR A 121 12.50 -14.94 10.42
N LEU A 122 11.93 -13.81 10.01
CA LEU A 122 12.10 -12.54 10.71
C LEU A 122 11.47 -12.58 12.11
N ASN A 123 10.26 -13.10 12.24
CA ASN A 123 9.56 -13.18 13.52
C ASN A 123 10.35 -14.02 14.55
N GLU A 124 10.98 -15.11 14.10
CA GLU A 124 11.89 -15.90 14.95
C GLU A 124 13.11 -15.08 15.41
N ARG A 125 13.75 -14.33 14.51
CA ARG A 125 14.90 -13.45 14.82
C ARG A 125 14.54 -12.31 15.75
N ILE A 126 13.38 -11.68 15.55
CA ILE A 126 12.83 -10.69 16.47
C ILE A 126 12.66 -11.32 17.85
N GLY A 127 12.08 -12.51 17.94
CA GLY A 127 11.93 -13.23 19.20
C GLY A 127 13.26 -13.53 19.90
N GLU A 128 14.31 -13.90 19.16
CA GLU A 128 15.67 -14.07 19.71
C GLU A 128 16.24 -12.76 20.27
N ALA A 129 16.13 -11.67 19.50
CA ALA A 129 16.60 -10.36 19.91
C ALA A 129 15.85 -9.86 21.16
N VAL A 130 14.52 -9.89 21.15
CA VAL A 130 13.68 -9.49 22.29
C VAL A 130 14.09 -10.22 23.55
N ARG A 131 14.25 -11.56 23.50
CA ARG A 131 14.70 -12.33 24.67
C ARG A 131 16.06 -11.88 25.21
N TYR A 132 17.00 -11.56 24.32
CA TYR A 132 18.34 -11.10 24.71
C TYR A 132 18.30 -9.69 25.36
N TYR A 133 17.57 -8.77 24.74
CA TYR A 133 17.47 -7.38 25.21
C TYR A 133 16.64 -7.28 26.50
N ASP A 134 15.52 -8.00 26.62
CA ASP A 134 14.65 -8.02 27.82
C ASP A 134 15.36 -8.62 29.04
N ARG A 135 16.26 -9.57 28.83
CA ARG A 135 17.10 -10.13 29.91
C ARG A 135 18.25 -9.22 30.29
N GLU A 136 18.48 -8.16 29.53
CA GLU A 136 19.62 -7.26 29.65
C GLU A 136 20.95 -8.01 29.57
N ASP A 137 21.04 -9.07 28.76
CA ASP A 137 22.24 -9.90 28.67
C ASP A 137 23.44 -9.09 28.15
N TYR A 138 23.19 -8.00 27.42
CA TYR A 138 24.20 -7.03 26.98
C TYR A 138 24.98 -6.36 28.12
N LEU A 139 24.40 -6.27 29.33
CA LEU A 139 25.10 -5.75 30.51
C LEU A 139 26.11 -6.74 31.08
N ARG A 140 25.96 -8.03 30.77
CA ARG A 140 26.75 -9.13 31.35
C ARG A 140 27.76 -9.72 30.38
N ASP A 141 27.60 -9.46 29.08
CA ASP A 141 28.46 -9.99 28.02
C ASP A 141 29.32 -8.91 27.31
N ASP A 142 29.37 -7.70 27.86
CA ASP A 142 30.05 -6.53 27.29
C ASP A 142 29.55 -6.15 25.88
N GLY A 143 28.26 -6.37 25.62
CA GLY A 143 27.62 -6.09 24.33
C GLY A 143 28.05 -7.03 23.20
N LYS A 144 28.51 -8.24 23.51
CA LYS A 144 28.90 -9.23 22.49
C LYS A 144 27.67 -9.77 21.75
N GLY A 145 26.60 -10.10 22.45
CA GLY A 145 25.39 -10.65 21.88
C GLY A 145 24.66 -9.65 20.98
N MET A 146 24.57 -8.37 21.38
CA MET A 146 23.91 -7.35 20.56
C MET A 146 24.62 -7.15 19.22
N LYS A 147 25.96 -7.23 19.20
CA LYS A 147 26.76 -7.19 17.96
C LYS A 147 26.54 -8.43 17.11
N ALA A 148 26.51 -9.60 17.74
CA ALA A 148 26.32 -10.87 17.06
C ALA A 148 24.92 -11.02 16.46
N LEU A 149 23.89 -10.50 17.14
CA LEU A 149 22.49 -10.57 16.71
C LEU A 149 22.15 -9.56 15.62
N HIS A 150 22.89 -8.45 15.54
CA HIS A 150 22.55 -7.33 14.66
C HIS A 150 22.52 -7.71 13.18
N ALA A 151 23.63 -8.21 12.63
CA ALA A 151 23.72 -8.49 11.19
C ALA A 151 22.68 -9.55 10.71
N PRO A 152 22.47 -10.68 11.41
CA PRO A 152 21.40 -11.62 11.05
C PRO A 152 20.00 -11.03 11.12
N LEU A 153 19.71 -10.17 12.11
CA LEU A 153 18.42 -9.51 12.25
C LEU A 153 18.17 -8.51 11.11
N MET A 154 19.17 -7.67 10.80
CA MET A 154 19.09 -6.72 9.68
C MET A 154 18.90 -7.41 8.33
N GLN A 155 19.58 -8.55 8.11
CA GLN A 155 19.39 -9.36 6.92
C GLN A 155 17.95 -9.92 6.82
N ALA A 156 17.37 -10.35 7.95
CA ALA A 156 16.00 -10.85 7.98
C ALA A 156 14.98 -9.73 7.70
N TYR A 157 15.20 -8.52 8.24
CA TYR A 157 14.37 -7.35 7.89
C TYR A 157 14.44 -7.03 6.41
N GLN A 158 15.65 -6.97 5.84
CA GLN A 158 15.83 -6.68 4.42
C GLN A 158 15.11 -7.72 3.54
N ALA A 159 15.29 -9.00 3.84
CA ALA A 159 14.64 -10.08 3.08
C ALA A 159 13.11 -10.04 3.20
N PHE A 160 12.57 -9.65 4.36
CA PHE A 160 11.14 -9.44 4.54
C PHE A 160 10.64 -8.25 3.73
N PHE A 161 11.33 -7.09 3.77
CA PHE A 161 10.91 -5.90 3.02
C PHE A 161 10.93 -6.13 1.50
N GLU A 162 11.92 -6.84 0.98
CA GLU A 162 11.96 -7.25 -0.43
C GLU A 162 10.76 -8.15 -0.78
N ALA A 163 10.44 -9.12 0.08
CA ALA A 163 9.27 -9.97 -0.13
C ALA A 163 7.94 -9.21 0.00
N GLY A 164 7.86 -8.21 0.90
CA GLY A 164 6.70 -7.34 1.07
C GLY A 164 6.44 -6.48 -0.15
N GLU A 165 7.47 -5.87 -0.74
CA GLU A 165 7.35 -5.12 -1.99
C GLU A 165 6.86 -6.01 -3.15
N ALA A 166 7.43 -7.22 -3.27
CA ALA A 166 7.00 -8.19 -4.27
C ALA A 166 5.54 -8.62 -4.06
N MET A 167 5.13 -8.88 -2.82
CA MET A 167 3.78 -9.29 -2.46
C MET A 167 2.76 -8.18 -2.75
N ASN A 168 3.07 -6.95 -2.34
CA ASN A 168 2.26 -5.78 -2.65
C ASN A 168 2.04 -5.63 -4.16
N THR A 169 3.12 -5.69 -4.93
CA THR A 169 3.07 -5.58 -6.40
C THR A 169 2.20 -6.67 -7.03
N ALA A 170 2.32 -7.91 -6.53
CA ALA A 170 1.57 -9.04 -7.05
C ALA A 170 0.07 -8.94 -6.71
N LEU A 171 -0.27 -8.54 -5.48
CA LEU A 171 -1.66 -8.30 -5.06
C LEU A 171 -2.30 -7.16 -5.86
N GLU A 172 -1.55 -6.09 -6.10
CA GLU A 172 -1.99 -4.93 -6.89
C GLU A 172 -2.29 -5.33 -8.33
N HIS A 173 -1.38 -6.09 -8.96
CA HIS A 173 -1.58 -6.62 -10.32
C HIS A 173 -2.80 -7.53 -10.41
N ASN A 174 -3.01 -8.40 -9.40
CA ASN A 174 -4.15 -9.28 -9.36
C ASN A 174 -5.48 -8.51 -9.25
N GLU A 175 -5.54 -7.51 -8.38
CA GLU A 175 -6.71 -6.66 -8.22
C GLU A 175 -7.04 -5.90 -9.51
N ASP A 176 -6.01 -5.32 -10.15
CA ASP A 176 -6.15 -4.59 -11.40
C ASP A 176 -6.66 -5.49 -12.55
N THR A 177 -6.12 -6.70 -12.65
CA THR A 177 -6.55 -7.71 -13.63
C THR A 177 -8.02 -8.09 -13.42
N ARG A 178 -8.41 -8.36 -12.17
CA ARG A 178 -9.78 -8.72 -11.81
C ARG A 178 -10.76 -7.58 -12.08
N ARG A 179 -10.38 -6.35 -11.74
CA ARG A 179 -11.19 -5.16 -12.01
C ARG A 179 -11.38 -4.93 -13.50
N GLN A 180 -10.33 -5.12 -14.31
CA GLN A 180 -10.44 -5.00 -15.76
C GLN A 180 -11.37 -6.08 -16.34
N ALA A 181 -11.25 -7.34 -15.90
CA ALA A 181 -12.17 -8.40 -16.32
C ALA A 181 -13.63 -8.10 -15.95
N GLN A 182 -13.86 -7.50 -14.77
CA GLN A 182 -15.19 -7.06 -14.35
C GLN A 182 -15.73 -5.92 -15.22
N ILE A 183 -14.89 -4.93 -15.57
CA ILE A 183 -15.24 -3.85 -16.49
C ILE A 183 -15.64 -4.41 -17.85
N ASP A 184 -14.84 -5.34 -18.40
CA ASP A 184 -15.10 -5.96 -19.71
C ASP A 184 -16.41 -6.78 -19.70
N ALA A 185 -16.69 -7.48 -18.60
CA ALA A 185 -17.94 -8.23 -18.43
C ALA A 185 -19.16 -7.30 -18.39
N ILE A 186 -19.10 -6.23 -17.59
CA ILE A 186 -20.18 -5.23 -17.52
C ILE A 186 -20.38 -4.55 -18.87
N GLU A 187 -19.32 -4.19 -19.58
CA GLU A 187 -19.45 -3.55 -20.90
C GLU A 187 -20.16 -4.47 -21.90
N LYS A 188 -19.88 -5.78 -21.84
CA LYS A 188 -20.51 -6.76 -22.71
C LYS A 188 -22.00 -6.96 -22.38
N GLU A 189 -22.36 -6.94 -21.10
CA GLU A 189 -23.72 -7.24 -20.63
C GLU A 189 -24.64 -6.02 -20.62
N GLU A 190 -24.11 -4.87 -20.18
CA GLU A 190 -24.87 -3.66 -19.90
C GLU A 190 -24.43 -2.47 -20.79
N GLY A 191 -23.31 -2.59 -21.51
CA GLY A 191 -22.66 -1.46 -22.15
C GLY A 191 -21.96 -0.55 -21.14
N ARG A 192 -21.75 0.72 -21.51
CA ARG A 192 -21.18 1.74 -20.62
C ARG A 192 -22.22 2.25 -19.62
N SER A 193 -22.62 1.36 -18.71
CA SER A 193 -23.58 1.61 -17.65
C SER A 193 -22.98 2.44 -16.49
N ALA A 194 -23.81 2.85 -15.53
CA ALA A 194 -23.31 3.53 -14.33
C ALA A 194 -22.28 2.69 -13.57
N SER A 195 -22.46 1.37 -13.49
CA SER A 195 -21.51 0.44 -12.87
C SER A 195 -20.19 0.36 -13.65
N TRP A 196 -20.24 0.40 -14.98
CA TRP A 196 -19.05 0.48 -15.81
C TRP A 196 -18.25 1.76 -15.52
N TYR A 197 -18.91 2.91 -15.54
CA TYR A 197 -18.26 4.20 -15.27
C TYR A 197 -17.72 4.29 -13.84
N HIS A 198 -18.46 3.77 -12.87
CA HIS A 198 -18.02 3.73 -11.47
C HIS A 198 -16.68 2.99 -11.32
N LEU A 199 -16.57 1.78 -11.86
CA LEU A 199 -15.32 1.00 -11.82
C LEU A 199 -14.20 1.66 -12.63
N LYS A 200 -14.53 2.21 -13.80
CA LYS A 200 -13.56 2.92 -14.64
C LYS A 200 -12.99 4.16 -13.96
N ILE A 201 -13.84 4.99 -13.33
CA ILE A 201 -13.40 6.19 -12.61
C ILE A 201 -12.46 5.81 -11.47
N ILE A 202 -12.78 4.78 -10.69
CA ILE A 202 -11.90 4.34 -9.60
C ILE A 202 -10.57 3.83 -10.16
N GLY A 203 -10.61 2.92 -11.14
CA GLY A 203 -9.42 2.30 -11.70
C GLY A 203 -8.47 3.30 -12.38
N GLU A 204 -9.01 4.20 -13.21
CA GLU A 204 -8.20 5.23 -13.88
C GLU A 204 -7.67 6.26 -12.87
N GLY A 205 -8.41 6.53 -11.79
CA GLY A 205 -7.97 7.33 -10.66
C GLY A 205 -6.80 6.70 -9.91
N LYS A 206 -6.85 5.39 -9.64
CA LYS A 206 -5.76 4.62 -9.03
C LYS A 206 -4.47 4.73 -9.85
N GLN A 207 -4.58 4.49 -11.16
CA GLN A 207 -3.46 4.56 -12.10
C GLN A 207 -2.88 5.98 -12.18
N LEU A 208 -3.73 7.00 -12.09
CA LEU A 208 -3.28 8.39 -12.03
C LEU A 208 -2.46 8.68 -10.77
N VAL A 209 -2.89 8.19 -9.61
CA VAL A 209 -2.11 8.31 -8.37
C VAL A 209 -0.77 7.58 -8.51
N GLN A 210 -0.77 6.32 -8.98
CA GLN A 210 0.45 5.53 -9.12
C GLN A 210 1.50 6.20 -10.02
N VAL A 211 1.09 6.77 -11.16
CA VAL A 211 2.02 7.47 -12.07
C VAL A 211 2.57 8.76 -11.44
N LEU A 212 1.82 9.40 -10.56
CA LEU A 212 2.20 10.63 -9.88
C LEU A 212 2.95 10.41 -8.56
N ASP A 213 2.81 9.23 -7.96
CA ASP A 213 3.40 8.87 -6.67
C ASP A 213 4.83 8.32 -6.85
N ASN A 214 5.68 9.13 -7.46
CA ASN A 214 7.10 8.87 -7.63
C ASN A 214 7.91 10.12 -7.26
N ASP A 215 9.17 9.97 -6.84
CA ASP A 215 10.04 11.12 -6.56
C ASP A 215 10.35 11.92 -7.82
N THR A 216 10.41 11.25 -8.96
CA THR A 216 10.57 11.86 -10.28
C THR A 216 9.52 11.29 -11.25
N PRO A 217 8.25 11.75 -11.16
CA PRO A 217 7.20 11.26 -12.04
C PRO A 217 7.54 11.51 -13.51
N ASP A 218 7.28 10.54 -14.37
CA ASP A 218 7.32 10.75 -15.82
C ASP A 218 6.20 11.71 -16.20
N LEU A 219 6.59 12.94 -16.57
CA LEU A 219 5.66 14.00 -16.92
C LEU A 219 4.76 13.62 -18.11
N ALA A 220 5.30 12.92 -19.12
CA ALA A 220 4.53 12.52 -20.29
C ALA A 220 3.50 11.44 -19.93
N ALA A 221 3.91 10.46 -19.13
CA ALA A 221 3.00 9.44 -18.61
C ALA A 221 1.89 10.07 -17.74
N ALA A 222 2.26 10.98 -16.84
CA ALA A 222 1.33 11.68 -15.96
C ALA A 222 0.31 12.53 -16.72
N GLN A 223 0.75 13.28 -17.74
CA GLN A 223 -0.14 14.05 -18.62
C GLN A 223 -1.09 13.14 -19.40
N SER A 224 -0.58 12.02 -19.91
CA SER A 224 -1.37 11.06 -20.66
C SER A 224 -2.45 10.40 -19.78
N GLN A 225 -2.09 9.98 -18.56
CA GLN A 225 -3.04 9.37 -17.62
C GLN A 225 -4.07 10.38 -17.10
N LEU A 226 -3.66 11.62 -16.83
CA LEU A 226 -4.59 12.70 -16.45
C LEU A 226 -5.62 12.95 -17.55
N ALA A 227 -5.19 13.01 -18.81
CA ALA A 227 -6.08 13.21 -19.95
C ALA A 227 -7.07 12.03 -20.10
N ARG A 228 -6.62 10.78 -19.90
CA ARG A 228 -7.51 9.61 -19.88
C ARG A 228 -8.56 9.72 -18.78
N TYR A 229 -8.12 10.05 -17.57
CA TYR A 229 -9.01 10.19 -16.42
C TYR A 229 -10.08 11.27 -16.64
N GLN A 230 -9.65 12.46 -17.09
CA GLN A 230 -10.57 13.56 -17.44
C GLN A 230 -11.53 13.16 -18.55
N GLY A 231 -11.06 12.43 -19.56
CA GLY A 231 -11.91 11.92 -20.65
C GLY A 231 -13.04 11.03 -20.15
N ILE A 232 -12.78 10.12 -19.21
CA ILE A 232 -13.80 9.26 -18.60
C ILE A 232 -14.84 10.09 -17.81
N LEU A 233 -14.40 11.08 -17.05
CA LEU A 233 -15.31 11.97 -16.30
C LEU A 233 -16.22 12.76 -17.26
N GLU A 234 -15.64 13.34 -18.31
CA GLU A 234 -16.42 14.06 -19.32
C GLU A 234 -17.40 13.16 -20.06
N GLU A 235 -17.01 11.91 -20.37
CA GLU A 235 -17.87 10.95 -21.05
C GLU A 235 -19.08 10.59 -20.16
N ALA A 236 -18.84 10.28 -18.89
CA ALA A 236 -19.89 10.00 -17.91
C ALA A 236 -20.87 11.17 -17.77
N GLN A 237 -20.35 12.39 -17.69
CA GLN A 237 -21.15 13.60 -17.58
C GLN A 237 -22.02 13.84 -18.84
N LYS A 238 -21.43 13.69 -20.04
CA LYS A 238 -22.16 13.83 -21.32
C LYS A 238 -23.25 12.78 -21.47
N ALA A 239 -22.98 11.55 -21.01
CA ALA A 239 -23.95 10.46 -20.96
C ALA A 239 -24.98 10.60 -19.84
N LYS A 240 -24.87 11.65 -18.99
CA LYS A 240 -25.77 11.93 -17.86
C LYS A 240 -25.86 10.76 -16.88
N ILE A 241 -24.76 10.06 -16.69
CA ILE A 241 -24.68 8.93 -15.77
C ILE A 241 -24.96 9.42 -14.35
N GLY A 242 -25.81 8.69 -13.63
CA GLY A 242 -26.20 9.03 -12.26
C GLY A 242 -26.95 10.36 -12.12
N GLN A 243 -27.51 10.92 -13.20
CA GLN A 243 -28.27 12.16 -13.10
C GLN A 243 -29.46 12.01 -12.12
N GLY A 244 -29.47 12.86 -11.10
CA GLY A 244 -30.48 12.84 -10.03
C GLY A 244 -30.16 11.89 -8.88
N ASP A 245 -29.08 11.11 -8.97
CA ASP A 245 -28.54 10.32 -7.87
C ASP A 245 -27.59 11.18 -7.03
N ALA A 246 -27.97 11.43 -5.77
CA ALA A 246 -27.18 12.24 -4.87
C ALA A 246 -25.81 11.60 -4.56
N MET A 247 -25.76 10.27 -4.39
CA MET A 247 -24.54 9.55 -4.05
C MET A 247 -23.57 9.52 -5.22
N TRP A 248 -24.08 9.33 -6.45
CA TRP A 248 -23.29 9.53 -7.66
C TRP A 248 -22.69 10.93 -7.70
N GLY A 249 -23.50 11.97 -7.47
CA GLY A 249 -23.02 13.34 -7.46
C GLY A 249 -21.95 13.62 -6.38
N HIS A 250 -21.97 12.92 -5.24
CA HIS A 250 -20.88 13.01 -4.26
C HIS A 250 -19.58 12.38 -4.78
N MET A 251 -19.66 11.20 -5.39
CA MET A 251 -18.52 10.51 -5.97
C MET A 251 -17.91 11.31 -7.14
N GLU A 252 -18.75 11.84 -8.04
CA GLU A 252 -18.33 12.67 -9.17
C GLU A 252 -17.55 13.92 -8.70
N ARG A 253 -18.03 14.60 -7.64
CA ARG A 253 -17.29 15.74 -7.05
C ARG A 253 -15.93 15.35 -6.47
N SER A 254 -15.82 14.17 -5.85
CA SER A 254 -14.53 13.65 -5.37
C SER A 254 -13.61 13.29 -6.53
N ALA A 255 -14.14 12.72 -7.61
CA ALA A 255 -13.40 12.42 -8.83
C ALA A 255 -12.85 13.71 -9.49
N ASP A 256 -13.66 14.76 -9.59
CA ASP A 256 -13.23 16.08 -10.08
C ASP A 256 -12.15 16.70 -9.19
N LYS A 257 -12.23 16.49 -7.87
CA LYS A 257 -11.19 16.90 -6.93
C LYS A 257 -9.87 16.20 -7.21
N LEU A 258 -9.89 14.88 -7.45
CA LEU A 258 -8.70 14.13 -7.86
C LEU A 258 -8.10 14.67 -9.17
N ALA A 259 -8.93 14.90 -10.20
CA ALA A 259 -8.48 15.45 -11.47
C ALA A 259 -7.82 16.84 -11.28
N ARG A 260 -8.42 17.70 -10.46
CA ARG A 260 -7.88 19.03 -10.16
C ARG A 260 -6.54 18.99 -9.43
N GLU A 261 -6.42 18.22 -8.35
CA GLU A 261 -5.15 18.15 -7.60
C GLU A 261 -4.05 17.47 -8.43
N SER A 262 -4.39 16.46 -9.23
CA SER A 262 -3.47 15.82 -10.17
C SER A 262 -2.99 16.80 -11.24
N GLY A 263 -3.89 17.60 -11.81
CA GLY A 263 -3.52 18.66 -12.76
C GLY A 263 -2.60 19.71 -12.16
N ARG A 264 -2.83 20.12 -10.91
CA ARG A 264 -1.93 21.04 -10.19
C ARG A 264 -0.54 20.45 -9.98
N LEU A 265 -0.45 19.15 -9.65
CA LEU A 265 0.83 18.47 -9.46
C LEU A 265 1.59 18.34 -10.80
N VAL A 266 0.90 17.91 -11.86
CA VAL A 266 1.46 17.85 -13.22
C VAL A 266 2.00 19.21 -13.65
N GLU A 267 1.24 20.28 -13.41
CA GLU A 267 1.68 21.65 -13.73
C GLU A 267 2.90 22.06 -12.91
N ARG A 268 2.91 21.79 -11.60
CA ARG A 268 4.04 22.07 -10.71
C ARG A 268 5.31 21.36 -11.17
N ILE A 269 5.20 20.10 -11.59
CA ILE A 269 6.31 19.31 -12.15
C ILE A 269 6.80 19.95 -13.45
N ARG A 270 5.89 20.28 -14.36
CA ARG A 270 6.18 20.90 -15.66
C ARG A 270 6.91 22.24 -15.50
N THR A 271 6.46 23.09 -14.58
CA THR A 271 7.04 24.42 -14.33
C THR A 271 8.22 24.39 -13.38
N LYS A 272 8.55 23.22 -12.81
CA LYS A 272 9.58 23.04 -11.77
C LYS A 272 9.38 23.98 -10.58
N THR A 273 8.14 24.22 -10.21
CA THR A 273 7.81 25.16 -9.11
C THR A 273 8.10 24.48 -7.76
N PRO A 274 9.05 24.99 -6.95
CA PRO A 274 9.33 24.42 -5.65
C PRO A 274 8.21 24.70 -4.65
N LEU A 275 8.13 23.88 -3.60
CA LEU A 275 7.29 24.15 -2.45
C LEU A 275 7.74 25.44 -1.75
N ASN A 276 6.80 26.33 -1.44
CA ASN A 276 7.09 27.48 -0.60
C ASN A 276 7.10 27.11 0.90
N LYS A 277 7.61 27.99 1.77
CA LYS A 277 7.74 27.73 3.21
C LYS A 277 6.42 27.35 3.89
N SER A 278 5.31 27.97 3.50
CA SER A 278 3.99 27.66 4.07
C SER A 278 3.55 26.24 3.70
N GLU A 279 3.78 25.85 2.45
CA GLU A 279 3.47 24.49 1.97
C GLU A 279 4.37 23.44 2.64
N GLN A 280 5.65 23.74 2.84
CA GLN A 280 6.58 22.88 3.57
C GLN A 280 6.10 22.65 5.01
N MET A 281 5.73 23.72 5.73
CA MET A 281 5.20 23.61 7.09
C MET A 281 3.90 22.79 7.16
N LEU A 282 3.01 22.93 6.17
CA LEU A 282 1.77 22.13 6.10
C LEU A 282 2.03 20.64 5.88
N LEU A 283 3.06 20.31 5.09
CA LEU A 283 3.47 18.91 4.90
C LEU A 283 4.08 18.33 6.17
N GLU A 284 4.92 19.09 6.87
CA GLU A 284 5.54 18.68 8.13
C GLU A 284 4.52 18.53 9.27
N SER A 285 3.45 19.35 9.28
CA SER A 285 2.43 19.29 10.33
C SER A 285 1.44 18.13 10.18
N GLY A 286 1.49 17.38 9.07
CA GLY A 286 0.53 16.30 8.79
C GLY A 286 -0.93 16.78 8.67
N SER A 287 -1.14 18.07 8.43
CA SER A 287 -2.48 18.68 8.29
C SER A 287 -3.00 18.54 6.85
N MET A 288 -3.98 19.36 6.43
CA MET A 288 -4.47 19.34 5.05
C MET A 288 -3.32 19.55 4.05
N PRO A 289 -3.06 18.61 3.14
CA PRO A 289 -1.90 18.69 2.25
C PRO A 289 -2.05 19.87 1.26
N PRO A 290 -0.97 20.61 0.97
CA PRO A 290 -1.00 21.69 -0.02
C PRO A 290 -1.41 21.19 -1.40
N GLY A 291 -2.20 21.98 -2.13
CA GLY A 291 -2.62 21.64 -3.49
C GLY A 291 -1.44 21.47 -4.45
N GLY A 292 -1.57 20.51 -5.37
CA GLY A 292 -0.51 20.16 -6.32
C GLY A 292 0.71 19.49 -5.69
N THR A 293 0.49 18.74 -4.61
CA THR A 293 1.47 17.83 -4.00
C THR A 293 1.04 16.38 -4.16
N ARG A 294 1.98 15.43 -4.02
CA ARG A 294 1.68 14.00 -4.02
C ARG A 294 0.66 13.64 -2.93
N GLN A 295 0.83 14.21 -1.74
CA GLN A 295 -0.06 14.02 -0.59
C GLN A 295 -1.49 14.50 -0.88
N ALA A 296 -1.65 15.63 -1.60
CA ALA A 296 -2.98 16.12 -1.97
C ALA A 296 -3.65 15.25 -3.04
N VAL A 297 -2.88 14.67 -3.96
CA VAL A 297 -3.37 13.69 -4.94
C VAL A 297 -3.85 12.43 -4.23
N LEU A 298 -3.01 11.83 -3.37
CA LEU A 298 -3.36 10.64 -2.59
C LEU A 298 -4.60 10.87 -1.71
N ALA A 299 -4.64 11.98 -0.97
CA ALA A 299 -5.80 12.33 -0.15
C ALA A 299 -7.09 12.48 -0.97
N SER A 300 -6.98 13.02 -2.19
CA SER A 300 -8.15 13.18 -3.07
C SER A 300 -8.63 11.85 -3.67
N TYR A 301 -7.73 10.89 -3.88
CA TYR A 301 -8.12 9.54 -4.28
C TYR A 301 -8.75 8.77 -3.11
N ASN A 302 -8.23 8.91 -1.89
CA ASN A 302 -8.85 8.32 -0.71
C ASN A 302 -10.28 8.88 -0.51
N ASP A 303 -10.48 10.19 -0.66
CA ASP A 303 -11.82 10.80 -0.64
C ASP A 303 -12.76 10.22 -1.72
N LEU A 304 -12.22 9.89 -2.90
CA LEU A 304 -12.98 9.25 -3.98
C LEU A 304 -13.39 7.82 -3.61
N ILE A 305 -12.47 7.03 -3.07
CA ILE A 305 -12.74 5.66 -2.60
C ILE A 305 -13.78 5.68 -1.49
N ASP A 306 -13.68 6.60 -0.52
CA ASP A 306 -14.65 6.73 0.56
C ASP A 306 -16.05 7.05 0.04
N MET A 307 -16.18 7.98 -0.91
CA MET A 307 -17.49 8.28 -1.51
C MET A 307 -18.02 7.12 -2.35
N SER A 308 -17.15 6.44 -3.09
CA SER A 308 -17.48 5.22 -3.84
C SER A 308 -18.03 4.12 -2.94
N ASN A 309 -17.37 3.86 -1.81
CA ASN A 309 -17.79 2.82 -0.87
C ASN A 309 -19.18 3.13 -0.29
N ARG A 310 -19.48 4.41 -0.05
CA ARG A 310 -20.80 4.86 0.42
C ARG A 310 -21.91 4.68 -0.62
N MET A 311 -21.60 4.66 -1.92
CA MET A 311 -22.59 4.36 -2.97
C MET A 311 -23.01 2.89 -2.97
N SER A 312 -22.16 2.00 -2.45
CA SER A 312 -22.37 0.55 -2.47
C SER A 312 -23.23 0.04 -1.31
N HIS A 313 -23.62 0.92 -0.37
CA HIS A 313 -24.47 0.64 0.79
C HIS A 313 -25.88 1.22 0.62
#